data_AF-D3IIM0-F1
#
_entry.id   AF-D3IIM0-F1
#
_cell.length_a   1.000
_cell.length_b   1.000
_cell.length_c   1.000
_cell.angle_alpha   90.00
_cell.angle_beta   90.00
_cell.angle_gamma   90.00
#
_symmetry.space_group_name_H-M   'P 1'
#
loop_
_entity.id
_entity.type
_entity.pdbx_description
1 polymer ?
#
loop_
_entity_poly.entity_id
_entity_poly.type
_entity_poly.pdbx_seq_one_letter_code
_entity_poly.pdbx_strand_id
1 'polypeptide(L)'
;MNNLLNNPEHTESKQRLTQARQHLIKAFAPLLSTQHNGKQRWIGTKTDLLEMVHLAYTFSYVRDDQGRPATFLWMVQRACDNFLLSMPRNPSAFVGKAMQRKNTKQAPLLERYCHLLYEQGVNEPLQTWMAV
;
A
#
# COMPACT_ATOMS: atom_id res chain seq x y z
N MET A 1 -28.96 29.44 -5.94
CA MET A 1 -28.48 28.06 -6.15
C MET A 1 -26.98 28.07 -5.90
N ASN A 2 -26.54 27.69 -4.69
CA ASN A 2 -25.14 27.85 -4.28
C ASN A 2 -24.27 26.76 -4.90
N ASN A 3 -23.27 27.15 -5.68
CA ASN A 3 -22.22 26.28 -6.23
C ASN A 3 -21.29 25.83 -5.09
N LEU A 4 -21.66 24.74 -4.41
CA LEU A 4 -20.84 24.04 -3.40
C LEU A 4 -19.77 23.11 -4.03
N LEU A 5 -19.44 23.28 -5.31
CA LEU A 5 -18.63 22.30 -6.05
C LEU A 5 -17.11 22.54 -6.05
N ASN A 6 -16.60 23.60 -5.44
CA ASN A 6 -15.15 23.84 -5.34
C ASN A 6 -14.75 24.26 -3.92
N ASN A 7 -14.66 23.30 -3.00
CA ASN A 7 -14.01 23.52 -1.71
C ASN A 7 -12.49 23.23 -1.85
N PRO A 8 -11.60 24.23 -1.77
CA PRO A 8 -10.16 24.06 -2.00
C PRO A 8 -9.53 23.03 -1.06
N GLU A 9 -9.99 22.92 0.19
CA GLU A 9 -9.48 21.95 1.16
C GLU A 9 -9.68 20.49 0.72
N HIS A 10 -10.80 20.18 0.06
CA HIS A 10 -11.08 18.85 -0.46
C HIS A 10 -10.19 18.50 -1.66
N THR A 11 -9.86 19.49 -2.48
CA THR A 11 -8.96 19.32 -3.63
C THR A 11 -7.53 19.07 -3.16
N GLU A 12 -7.05 19.84 -2.19
CA GLU A 12 -5.71 19.64 -1.59
C GLU A 12 -5.59 18.27 -0.91
N SER A 13 -6.61 17.85 -0.17
CA SER A 13 -6.63 16.54 0.49
C SER A 13 -6.55 15.38 -0.51
N LYS A 14 -7.30 15.45 -1.62
CA LYS A 14 -7.24 14.44 -2.70
C LYS A 14 -5.88 14.44 -3.40
N GLN A 15 -5.28 15.61 -3.59
CA GLN A 15 -3.96 15.74 -4.20
C GLN A 15 -2.88 15.13 -3.30
N ARG A 16 -2.88 15.44 -1.99
CA ARG A 16 -1.97 14.83 -1.00
C ARG A 16 -2.09 13.31 -0.98
N LEU A 17 -3.32 12.78 -0.99
CA LEU A 17 -3.54 11.32 -1.01
C LEU A 17 -3.00 10.67 -2.29
N THR A 18 -3.15 11.35 -3.43
CA THR A 18 -2.63 10.89 -4.73
C THR A 18 -1.10 10.85 -4.73
N GLN A 19 -0.46 11.88 -4.19
CA GLN A 19 1.00 11.96 -4.07
C GLN A 19 1.53 10.95 -3.05
N ALA A 20 0.88 10.80 -1.89
CA ALA A 20 1.21 9.77 -0.90
C ALA A 20 1.15 8.36 -1.50
N ARG A 21 0.15 8.08 -2.36
CA ARG A 21 0.05 6.79 -3.06
C ARG A 21 1.24 6.55 -3.98
N GLN A 22 1.62 7.55 -4.77
CA GLN A 22 2.80 7.44 -5.65
C GLN A 22 4.07 7.21 -4.85
N HIS A 23 4.24 7.95 -3.75
CA HIS A 23 5.36 7.80 -2.83
C HIS A 23 5.43 6.39 -2.21
N LEU A 24 4.30 5.91 -1.69
CA LEU A 24 4.16 4.57 -1.15
C LEU A 24 4.50 3.49 -2.18
N ILE A 25 3.93 3.57 -3.38
CA ILE A 25 4.18 2.60 -4.45
C ILE A 25 5.66 2.58 -4.83
N LYS A 26 6.29 3.75 -4.95
CA LYS A 26 7.72 3.87 -5.27
C LYS A 26 8.59 3.21 -4.20
N ALA A 27 8.22 3.35 -2.93
CA ALA A 27 8.92 2.71 -1.82
C ALA A 27 8.66 1.19 -1.74
N PHE A 28 7.44 0.75 -2.07
CA PHE A 28 7.02 -0.63 -1.91
C PHE A 28 7.40 -1.54 -3.09
N ALA A 29 7.30 -1.07 -4.34
CA ALA A 29 7.53 -1.91 -5.52
C ALA A 29 8.93 -2.58 -5.57
N PRO A 30 10.03 -1.93 -5.16
CA PRO A 30 11.34 -2.60 -5.07
C PRO A 30 11.34 -3.79 -4.09
N LEU A 31 10.52 -3.74 -3.03
CA LEU A 31 10.39 -4.82 -2.06
C LEU A 31 9.71 -6.06 -2.63
N LEU A 32 9.01 -5.96 -3.76
CA LEU A 32 8.47 -7.13 -4.49
C LEU A 32 9.54 -7.79 -5.36
N SER A 33 10.48 -7.00 -5.89
CA SER A 33 11.51 -7.50 -6.82
C SER A 33 12.70 -8.11 -6.09
N THR A 34 13.01 -7.61 -4.89
CA THR A 34 14.17 -8.04 -4.11
C THR A 34 13.89 -9.39 -3.45
N GLN A 35 14.82 -10.34 -3.55
CA GLN A 35 14.76 -11.58 -2.78
C GLN A 35 15.08 -11.27 -1.31
N HIS A 36 14.22 -11.73 -0.39
CA HIS A 36 14.39 -11.51 1.05
C HIS A 36 15.78 -11.94 1.53
N ASN A 37 16.45 -11.05 2.25
CA ASN A 37 17.78 -11.28 2.82
C ASN A 37 17.75 -11.50 4.35
N GLY A 38 16.57 -11.74 4.95
CA GLY A 38 16.43 -11.95 6.39
C GLY A 38 16.31 -10.67 7.24
N LYS A 39 16.65 -9.49 6.70
CA LYS A 39 16.88 -8.27 7.51
C LYS A 39 15.64 -7.43 7.81
N GLN A 40 14.50 -7.72 7.19
CA GLN A 40 13.31 -6.89 7.33
C GLN A 40 12.10 -7.77 7.61
N ARG A 41 11.33 -7.42 8.65
CA ARG A 41 10.08 -8.08 9.05
C ARG A 41 8.92 -7.10 8.96
N TRP A 42 7.77 -7.60 8.50
CA TRP A 42 6.54 -6.81 8.48
C TRP A 42 5.90 -6.82 9.88
N ILE A 43 5.70 -5.63 10.46
CA ILE A 43 5.00 -5.46 11.75
C ILE A 43 3.60 -4.85 11.59
N GLY A 44 3.22 -4.49 10.36
CA GLY A 44 1.86 -4.09 10.03
C GLY A 44 0.86 -5.24 10.04
N THR A 45 -0.41 -4.91 9.79
CA THR A 45 -1.42 -5.96 9.61
C THR A 45 -1.27 -6.62 8.24
N LYS A 46 -1.75 -7.85 8.08
CA LYS A 46 -1.82 -8.50 6.76
C LYS A 46 -2.74 -7.72 5.80
N THR A 47 -3.77 -7.07 6.33
CA THR A 47 -4.63 -6.16 5.56
C THR A 47 -3.82 -5.05 4.94
N ASP A 48 -3.06 -4.32 5.74
CA ASP A 48 -2.21 -3.22 5.29
C ASP A 48 -1.25 -3.66 4.17
N LEU A 49 -0.64 -4.84 4.30
CA LEU A 49 0.21 -5.39 3.25
C LEU A 49 -0.56 -5.61 1.93
N LEU A 50 -1.75 -6.22 2.01
CA LEU A 50 -2.58 -6.48 0.83
C LEU A 50 -3.12 -5.18 0.20
N GLU A 51 -3.35 -4.12 0.99
CA GLU A 51 -3.68 -2.81 0.43
C GLU A 51 -2.52 -2.26 -0.41
N MET A 52 -1.28 -2.34 0.07
CA MET A 52 -0.10 -1.93 -0.70
C MET A 52 0.06 -2.74 -1.98
N VAL A 53 -0.13 -4.06 -1.90
CA VAL A 53 -0.07 -4.94 -3.08
C VAL A 53 -1.14 -4.54 -4.10
N HIS A 54 -2.36 -4.25 -3.64
CA HIS A 54 -3.43 -3.83 -4.55
C HIS A 54 -3.14 -2.47 -5.20
N LEU A 55 -2.59 -1.52 -4.44
CA LEU A 55 -2.15 -0.23 -4.98
C LEU A 55 -1.04 -0.41 -6.04
N ALA A 56 -0.04 -1.25 -5.76
CA ALA A 56 1.02 -1.56 -6.72
C ALA A 56 0.47 -2.25 -7.97
N TYR A 57 -0.40 -3.25 -7.82
CA TYR A 57 -1.05 -3.93 -8.94
C TYR A 57 -1.86 -2.97 -9.82
N THR A 58 -2.54 -2.00 -9.21
CA THR A 58 -3.47 -1.10 -9.93
C THR A 58 -2.76 0.09 -10.58
N PHE A 59 -1.70 0.61 -9.94
CA PHE A 59 -1.12 1.91 -10.31
C PHE A 59 0.38 1.86 -10.62
N SER A 60 0.98 0.67 -10.70
CA SER A 60 2.40 0.50 -11.03
C SER A 60 2.61 -0.62 -12.05
N TYR A 61 3.82 -0.67 -12.60
CA TYR A 61 4.21 -1.68 -13.57
C TYR A 61 5.29 -2.58 -12.98
N VAL A 62 4.86 -3.62 -12.26
CA VAL A 62 5.73 -4.66 -11.72
C VAL A 62 5.76 -5.82 -12.72
N ARG A 63 6.95 -6.37 -12.96
CA ARG A 63 7.15 -7.57 -13.80
C ARG A 63 7.45 -8.79 -12.93
N ASP A 64 7.02 -9.96 -13.39
CA ASP A 64 7.39 -11.25 -12.80
C ASP A 64 8.84 -11.63 -13.15
N ASP A 65 9.29 -12.77 -12.63
CA ASP A 65 10.66 -13.29 -12.86
C ASP A 65 10.96 -13.61 -14.34
N GLN A 66 9.93 -13.67 -15.20
CA GLN A 66 10.03 -13.90 -16.64
C GLN A 66 9.92 -12.58 -17.44
N GLY A 67 9.86 -11.44 -16.76
CA GLY A 67 9.69 -10.13 -17.39
C GLY A 67 8.27 -9.86 -17.90
N ARG A 68 7.27 -10.66 -17.56
CA ARG A 68 5.86 -10.40 -17.93
C ARG A 68 5.18 -9.49 -16.90
N PRO A 69 4.10 -8.78 -17.23
CA PRO A 69 3.32 -8.05 -16.23
C PRO A 69 2.89 -8.98 -15.10
N ALA A 70 3.25 -8.64 -13.86
CA ALA A 70 2.94 -9.47 -12.71
C ALA A 70 1.44 -9.45 -12.41
N THR A 71 0.87 -10.62 -12.14
CA THR A 71 -0.54 -10.75 -11.72
C THR A 71 -0.69 -10.35 -10.26
N PHE A 72 -1.92 -9.99 -9.86
CA PHE A 72 -2.21 -9.69 -8.46
C PHE A 72 -1.81 -10.85 -7.53
N LEU A 73 -2.17 -12.09 -7.86
CA LEU A 73 -1.81 -13.26 -7.05
C LEU A 73 -0.30 -13.46 -6.95
N TRP A 74 0.43 -13.24 -8.03
CA TRP A 74 1.90 -13.28 -8.02
C TRP A 74 2.46 -12.24 -7.05
N MET A 75 1.97 -10.99 -7.10
CA MET A 75 2.45 -9.93 -6.19
C MET A 75 2.11 -10.22 -4.72
N VAL A 76 0.93 -10.79 -4.43
CA VAL A 76 0.56 -11.16 -3.05
C VAL A 76 1.49 -12.27 -2.55
N GLN A 77 1.70 -13.32 -3.36
CA GLN A 77 2.61 -14.40 -3.00
C GLN A 77 4.02 -13.87 -2.72
N ARG A 78 4.53 -13.05 -3.64
CA ARG A 78 5.86 -12.44 -3.52
C ARG A 78 5.99 -11.56 -2.28
N ALA A 79 5.00 -10.73 -1.99
CA ALA A 79 4.98 -9.91 -0.77
C ALA A 79 4.94 -10.77 0.49
N CYS A 80 4.10 -11.82 0.52
CA CYS A 80 4.02 -12.74 1.65
C CYS A 80 5.36 -13.45 1.89
N ASP A 81 5.98 -13.98 0.84
CA ASP A 81 7.29 -14.64 0.93
C ASP A 81 8.37 -13.67 1.42
N ASN A 82 8.39 -12.46 0.86
CA ASN A 82 9.37 -11.45 1.22
C ASN A 82 9.21 -10.91 2.65
N PHE A 83 8.06 -11.11 3.29
CA PHE A 83 7.85 -10.72 4.69
C PHE A 83 7.66 -11.91 5.63
N LEU A 84 7.91 -13.13 5.16
CA LEU A 84 7.73 -14.38 5.92
C LEU A 84 6.31 -14.54 6.49
N LEU A 85 5.30 -14.15 5.70
CA LEU A 85 3.88 -14.22 6.05
C LEU A 85 3.19 -15.37 5.30
N SER A 86 2.19 -15.96 5.92
CA SER A 86 1.35 -16.95 5.25
C SER A 86 0.42 -16.32 4.21
N MET A 87 0.36 -16.92 3.02
CA MET A 87 -0.56 -16.54 1.95
C MET A 87 -2.03 -16.64 2.44
N PRO A 88 -2.87 -15.61 2.27
CA PRO A 88 -4.29 -15.72 2.53
C PRO A 88 -4.96 -16.72 1.59
N ARG A 89 -5.93 -17.50 2.09
CA ARG A 89 -6.67 -18.51 1.30
C ARG A 89 -7.42 -17.92 0.10
N ASN A 90 -7.90 -16.68 0.20
CA ASN A 90 -8.57 -15.97 -0.89
C ASN A 90 -8.13 -14.50 -0.90
N PRO A 91 -7.01 -14.16 -1.56
CA PRO A 91 -6.46 -12.80 -1.57
C PRO A 91 -7.42 -11.76 -2.18
N SER A 92 -8.14 -12.13 -3.24
CA SER A 92 -9.07 -11.22 -3.92
C SER A 92 -10.26 -10.83 -3.05
N ALA A 93 -10.88 -11.79 -2.36
CA ALA A 93 -11.94 -11.49 -1.41
C ALA A 93 -11.42 -10.70 -0.20
N PHE A 94 -10.20 -10.98 0.24
CA PHE A 94 -9.57 -10.28 1.34
C PHE A 94 -9.35 -8.80 1.01
N VAL A 95 -8.73 -8.50 -0.15
CA VAL A 95 -8.50 -7.11 -0.56
C VAL A 95 -9.81 -6.39 -0.87
N GLY A 96 -10.81 -7.07 -1.43
CA GLY A 96 -12.14 -6.49 -1.64
C GLY A 96 -12.75 -5.97 -0.32
N LYS A 97 -12.64 -6.75 0.75
CA LYS A 97 -13.05 -6.31 2.10
C LYS A 97 -12.18 -5.18 2.65
N ALA A 98 -10.86 -5.25 2.42
CA ALA A 98 -9.93 -4.21 2.85
C ALA A 98 -10.28 -2.85 2.23
N MET A 99 -10.50 -2.82 0.91
CA MET A 99 -10.83 -1.60 0.16
C MET A 99 -12.21 -1.02 0.51
N GLN A 100 -13.11 -1.82 1.09
CA GLN A 100 -14.46 -1.40 1.49
C GLN A 100 -14.56 -0.97 2.96
N ARG A 101 -13.45 -0.98 3.73
CA ARG A 101 -13.49 -0.66 5.17
C ARG A 101 -13.83 0.81 5.39
N LYS A 102 -14.75 1.08 6.34
CA LYS A 102 -15.22 2.42 6.69
C LYS A 102 -14.47 3.05 7.88
N ASN A 103 -13.20 2.73 8.06
CA ASN A 103 -12.34 3.32 9.11
C ASN A 103 -12.87 3.20 10.55
N THR A 104 -13.72 2.21 10.84
CA THR A 104 -14.42 2.11 12.13
C THR A 104 -13.52 1.85 13.34
N LYS A 105 -12.35 1.23 13.13
CA LYS A 105 -11.34 0.99 14.19
C LYS A 105 -9.96 1.54 13.85
N GLN A 106 -9.61 1.56 12.57
CA GLN A 106 -8.32 2.01 12.07
C GLN A 106 -8.48 2.48 10.63
N ALA A 107 -7.88 3.62 10.31
CA ALA A 107 -7.85 4.17 8.96
C ALA A 107 -7.06 3.25 7.99
N PRO A 108 -7.32 3.36 6.67
CA PRO A 108 -6.64 2.62 5.63
C PRO A 108 -5.15 2.94 5.64
N LEU A 109 -4.32 2.01 5.18
CA LEU A 109 -2.88 2.21 5.20
C LEU A 109 -2.50 3.49 4.45
N LEU A 110 -3.13 3.76 3.31
CA LEU A 110 -2.80 4.95 2.51
C LEU A 110 -3.11 6.26 3.26
N GLU A 111 -4.20 6.34 4.02
CA GLU A 111 -4.52 7.52 4.82
C GLU A 111 -3.52 7.70 5.96
N ARG A 112 -3.17 6.62 6.67
CA ARG A 112 -2.15 6.65 7.72
C ARG A 112 -0.77 7.04 7.16
N TYR A 113 -0.43 6.51 5.99
CA TYR A 113 0.80 6.86 5.28
C TYR A 113 0.84 8.34 4.89
N CYS A 114 -0.27 8.85 4.35
CA CYS A 114 -0.42 10.26 4.01
C CYS A 114 -0.25 11.16 5.24
N HIS A 115 -0.83 10.78 6.38
CA HIS A 115 -0.68 11.51 7.63
C HIS A 115 0.78 11.54 8.13
N LEU A 116 1.47 10.40 8.09
CA LEU A 116 2.90 10.34 8.45
C LEU A 116 3.76 11.24 7.55
N LEU A 117 3.49 11.21 6.24
CA LEU A 117 4.29 11.94 5.26
C LEU A 117 4.11 13.47 5.38
N TYR A 118 2.86 13.94 5.47
CA TYR A 118 2.56 15.38 5.38
C TYR A 118 2.37 16.07 6.71
N GLU A 119 1.75 15.41 7.69
CA GLU A 119 1.44 16.04 8.98
C GLU A 119 2.51 15.76 10.04
N GLN A 120 3.20 14.62 9.95
CA GLN A 120 4.28 14.28 10.88
C GLN A 120 5.69 14.45 10.27
N GLY A 121 5.79 14.79 8.98
CA GLY A 121 7.07 15.04 8.30
C GLY A 121 7.98 13.82 8.20
N VAL A 122 7.44 12.60 8.26
CA VAL A 122 8.22 11.37 8.11
C VAL A 122 8.53 11.14 6.64
N ASN A 123 9.80 11.25 6.25
CA ASN A 123 10.23 11.12 4.84
C ASN A 123 10.12 9.70 4.29
N GLU A 124 10.31 8.67 5.14
CA GLU A 124 10.17 7.26 4.75
C GLU A 124 9.10 6.53 5.57
N PRO A 125 7.81 6.86 5.43
CA PRO A 125 6.78 6.30 6.30
C PRO A 125 6.70 4.78 6.25
N LEU A 126 7.04 4.14 5.13
CA LEU A 126 6.96 2.67 5.00
C LEU A 126 7.81 1.95 6.07
N GLN A 127 8.92 2.56 6.49
CA GLN A 127 9.80 1.99 7.52
C GLN A 127 9.10 1.85 8.87
N THR A 128 8.03 2.63 9.16
CA THR A 128 7.27 2.47 10.42
C THR A 128 6.49 1.17 10.48
N TRP A 129 6.33 0.48 9.35
CA TRP A 129 5.72 -0.86 9.28
C TRP A 129 6.75 -1.99 9.14
N MET A 130 8.05 -1.66 9.16
CA MET A 130 9.14 -2.60 8.97
C MET A 130 10.02 -2.62 10.22
N ALA A 131 10.26 -3.81 10.76
CA ALA A 131 11.26 -4.02 11.82
C ALA A 131 12.57 -4.52 11.21
N VAL A 132 13.69 -4.05 11.76
CA VAL A 132 15.06 -4.51 11.47
C VAL A 132 15.44 -5.63 12.42
#